data_AF-A0A0Q2V048-F1
#
_entry.id   AF-A0A0Q2V048-F1
#
_cell.length_a   1.000
_cell.length_b   1.000
_cell.length_c   1.000
_cell.angle_alpha   90.00
_cell.angle_beta   90.00
_cell.angle_gamma   90.00
#
_symmetry.space_group_name_H-M   'P 1'
#
loop_
_entity.id
_entity.type
_entity.pdbx_description
1 polymer ?
#
loop_
_entity_poly.entity_id
_entity_poly.type
_entity_poly.pdbx_seq_one_letter_code
_entity_poly.pdbx_strand_id
1 'polypeptide(L)' 'MNPRWLLNASRWARNPPSAKRVWLGLAVIAICLALAGAEHLFGLSVEADPAGPRPITQP' A
#
# COMPACT_ATOMS: atom_id res chain seq x y z
N MET A 1 20.83 -8.44 4.25
CA MET A 1 19.95 -9.15 3.29
C MET A 1 19.79 -10.59 3.76
N ASN A 2 18.59 -10.97 4.21
CA ASN A 2 18.37 -12.23 4.94
C ASN A 2 17.68 -13.27 4.02
N PRO A 3 18.36 -14.37 3.64
CA PRO A 3 17.82 -15.38 2.71
C PRO A 3 16.59 -16.12 3.25
N ARG A 4 16.28 -15.97 4.54
CA ARG A 4 15.03 -16.47 5.14
C ARG A 4 13.77 -15.91 4.47
N TRP A 5 13.84 -14.70 3.91
CA TRP A 5 12.70 -14.12 3.18
C TRP A 5 12.39 -14.90 1.88
N LEU A 6 13.42 -15.30 1.13
CA LEU A 6 13.29 -16.14 -0.07
C LEU A 6 12.70 -17.51 0.23
N LEU A 7 13.11 -18.13 1.35
CA LEU A 7 12.57 -19.43 1.78
C LEU A 7 11.08 -19.34 2.15
N ASN A 8 10.66 -18.26 2.82
CA ASN A 8 9.26 -18.03 3.16
C ASN A 8 8.42 -17.73 1.92
N ALA A 9 8.91 -16.91 0.99
CA ALA A 9 8.25 -16.64 -0.29
C ALA A 9 8.09 -17.93 -1.12
N SER A 10 9.14 -18.75 -1.18
CA SER A 10 9.11 -20.04 -1.87
C SER A 10 8.17 -21.07 -1.24
N ARG A 11 7.95 -20.99 0.09
CA ARG A 11 6.93 -21.80 0.78
C ARG A 11 5.52 -21.31 0.46
N TRP A 12 5.33 -20.00 0.33
CA TRP A 12 4.07 -19.39 -0.08
C TRP A 12 3.64 -19.82 -1.49
N ALA A 13 4.59 -19.91 -2.42
CA ALA A 13 4.33 -20.39 -3.79
C ALA A 13 3.98 -21.90 -3.85
N ARG A 14 4.55 -22.72 -2.96
CA ARG A 14 4.35 -24.19 -2.93
C ARG A 14 3.17 -24.64 -2.10
N ASN A 15 2.90 -23.97 -0.99
CA ASN A 15 1.77 -24.25 -0.09
C ASN A 15 1.14 -22.92 0.30
N PRO A 16 0.35 -22.31 -0.61
CA PRO A 16 -0.24 -21.03 -0.34
C PRO A 16 -1.14 -21.14 0.90
N PRO A 17 -1.11 -20.15 1.82
CA PRO A 17 -2.12 -20.06 2.86
C PRO A 17 -3.51 -20.10 2.19
N SER A 18 -4.50 -20.66 2.89
CA SER A 18 -5.81 -21.00 2.31
C SER A 18 -6.27 -19.97 1.28
N ALA A 19 -6.67 -20.43 0.08
CA ALA A 19 -7.01 -19.56 -1.04
C ALA A 19 -7.96 -18.42 -0.63
N LYS A 20 -8.85 -18.68 0.34
CA LYS A 20 -9.74 -17.71 0.98
C LYS A 20 -9.02 -16.47 1.55
N ARG A 21 -7.89 -16.65 2.24
CA ARG A 21 -7.07 -15.55 2.80
C ARG A 21 -6.36 -14.76 1.71
N VAL A 22 -5.87 -15.43 0.67
CA VAL A 22 -5.22 -14.78 -0.47
C VAL A 22 -6.22 -13.93 -1.24
N TRP A 23 -7.40 -14.49 -1.53
CA TRP A 23 -8.49 -13.76 -2.18
C TRP A 23 -9.01 -12.59 -1.35
N LEU A 24 -9.12 -12.74 -0.03
CA LEU A 24 -9.49 -11.64 0.86
C LEU A 24 -8.49 -10.47 0.74
N GLY A 25 -7.19 -10.76 0.82
CA GLY A 25 -6.15 -9.75 0.66
C GLY A 25 -6.14 -9.13 -0.74
N LEU A 26 -6.25 -9.94 -1.79
CA LEU A 26 -6.28 -9.47 -3.17
C LEU A 26 -7.50 -8.58 -3.44
N ALA A 27 -8.67 -8.95 -2.91
CA ALA A 27 -9.89 -8.15 -3.02
C ALA A 27 -9.74 -6.81 -2.29
N VAL A 28 -9.18 -6.79 -1.07
CA VAL A 28 -8.91 -5.54 -0.34
C VAL A 28 -7.94 -4.65 -1.10
N ILE A 29 -6.84 -5.20 -1.62
CA ILE A 29 -5.86 -4.47 -2.42
C ILE A 29 -6.51 -3.91 -3.69
N ALA A 30 -7.33 -4.71 -4.38
CA ALA A 30 -8.05 -4.27 -5.58
C ALA A 30 -9.03 -3.13 -5.28
N ILE A 31 -9.77 -3.20 -4.16
CA ILE A 31 -10.66 -2.12 -3.72
C ILE A 31 -9.86 -0.85 -3.40
N CYS A 32 -8.75 -0.98 -2.68
CA CYS A 32 -7.88 0.15 -2.35
C CYS A 32 -7.28 0.81 -3.61
N LEU A 33 -6.81 0.00 -4.56
CA LEU A 33 -6.28 0.47 -5.84
C LEU A 33 -7.36 1.09 -6.73
N ALA A 34 -8.57 0.53 -6.73
CA ALA A 34 -9.70 1.09 -7.47
C ALA A 34 -10.09 2.46 -6.90
N LEU A 35 -10.14 2.58 -5.57
CA LEU A 35 -10.47 3.84 -4.91
C LEU A 35 -9.33 4.87 -5.08
N ALA A 36 -8.09 4.48 -4.84
CA ALA A 36 -6.93 5.36 -5.04
C ALA A 36 -6.75 5.76 -6.51
N GLY A 37 -6.97 4.83 -7.44
CA GLY A 37 -6.95 5.12 -8.88
C GLY A 37 -8.07 6.05 -9.29
N ALA A 38 -9.27 5.88 -8.72
CA ALA A 38 -10.35 6.84 -8.91
C ALA A 38 -9.96 8.23 -8.36
N GLU A 39 -9.49 8.34 -7.12
CA GLU A 39 -9.04 9.61 -6.52
C GLU A 39 -7.92 10.28 -7.33
N HIS A 40 -6.95 9.49 -7.82
CA HIS A 40 -5.84 9.99 -8.63
C HIS A 40 -6.28 10.46 -10.02
N LEU A 41 -7.29 9.81 -10.61
CA LEU A 41 -7.91 10.25 -11.87
C LEU A 41 -8.85 11.44 -11.68
N PHE A 42 -9.53 11.54 -10.55
CA PHE A 42 -10.39 12.69 -10.18
C PHE A 42 -9.59 13.90 -9.70
N GLY A 43 -8.27 13.79 -9.54
CA GLY A 43 -7.39 14.94 -9.39
C GLY A 43 -7.49 15.63 -8.04
N LEU A 44 -7.92 14.96 -6.97
CA LEU A 44 -7.67 15.40 -5.60
C LEU A 44 -6.20 15.13 -5.26
N SER A 45 -5.30 15.79 -5.98
CA SER A 45 -4.05 16.20 -5.36
C SER A 45 -4.49 17.14 -4.24
N VAL A 46 -4.60 16.62 -3.01
CA VAL A 46 -4.52 17.50 -1.84
C VAL A 46 -3.28 18.33 -2.11
N GLU A 47 -3.51 19.59 -2.46
CA GLU A 47 -2.50 20.55 -2.84
C GLU A 47 -1.31 20.29 -1.93
N ALA A 48 -0.19 19.85 -2.51
CA ALA A 48 1.01 19.59 -1.76
C ALA A 48 1.22 20.84 -0.92
N ASP A 49 0.99 20.76 0.40
CA ASP A 49 1.06 21.93 1.26
C ASP A 49 2.44 22.53 1.05
N PRO A 50 2.58 23.65 0.30
CA PRO A 50 3.90 24.19 0.03
C PRO A 50 4.48 24.79 1.32
N ALA A 51 3.65 24.92 2.36
CA ALA A 51 3.99 25.35 3.69
C ALA A 51 3.83 24.19 4.68
N GLY A 52 4.63 23.13 4.51
CA GLY A 52 4.87 22.13 5.56
C GLY A 52 5.14 22.79 6.93
N PRO A 53 5.00 22.05 8.05
CA PRO A 53 4.83 22.58 9.40
C PRO A 53 5.64 23.86 9.65
N ARG A 54 4.94 24.99 9.79
CA ARG A 54 5.58 26.30 10.00
C ARG A 54 6.51 26.18 11.22
N PRO A 55 7.82 26.43 11.07
CA PRO A 55 8.69 26.44 12.22
C PRO A 55 8.22 27.51 13.21
N ILE A 56 8.09 27.12 14.48
CA ILE A 56 7.70 27.95 15.64
C ILE A 56 8.69 29.08 15.97
N THR A 57 9.55 29.46 15.01
CA THR A 57 10.65 30.41 15.18
C THR A 57 10.39 31.75 14.50
N GLN A 58 9.13 32.12 14.24
CA GLN A 58 8.83 33.50 13.87
C GLN A 58 8.86 34.36 15.16
N PRO A 59 9.79 35.33 15.29
CA PRO A 59 9.95 36.15 16.49
C PRO A 59 8.80 37.15 16.68
#